data_AF-A0A963LN18-F1
#
_entry.id   AF-A0A963LN18-F1
#
_cell.length_a   1.000
_cell.length_b   1.000
_cell.length_c   1.000
_cell.angle_alpha   90.00
_cell.angle_beta   90.00
_cell.angle_gamma   90.00
#
_symmetry.space_group_name_H-M   'P 1'
#
loop_
_entity.id
_entity.type
_entity.pdbx_description
1 polymer ?
#
loop_
_entity_poly.entity_id
_entity_poly.type
_entity_poly.pdbx_seq_one_letter_code
_entity_poly.pdbx_strand_id
1 'polypeptide(L)'
;MGFWHTGYIEFHQPTGLDVDYRPTKTVYRCQHCDAQFDDMEALRGHRFEAHPYSRPVFFVRGIELGTTTFHMTREAPAADFVIERCTRAAINGKSVRVSDVPKLLAEVKNDKVKIELANDGAQAVFEVAFRIAAVEDLEGVESAFLKLAKKGLLTIASVEGFIEDCKPFATADAYCDGICHYLYGVLAKERSPDSALPYEEYRTRFNRAADELLDYDRPIARIIRALVAFHFNHFADVVATAPAGRLRVASARFAALLDGNEWGAVPAPSSARRSAMEDLLTDHESLRILRWTNSPLAELGVEAPNISALAKRDIPEFDRLKLRMLLAEASAAAGNKDAARKAARTLIGSSKTAVWAEGVIAGLVDEKDEP
;
A
#
# COMPACT_ATOMS: atom_id res chain seq x y z
N MET A 1 -9.60 110.00 -21.60
CA MET A 1 -10.75 109.40 -22.33
C MET A 1 -10.28 109.15 -23.75
N GLY A 2 -10.28 107.96 -24.33
CA GLY A 2 -11.01 106.73 -24.06
C GLY A 2 -11.39 106.20 -25.44
N PHE A 3 -10.82 105.08 -25.88
CA PHE A 3 -11.18 104.42 -27.13
C PHE A 3 -10.86 102.92 -27.07
N TRP A 4 -11.77 102.14 -27.66
CA TRP A 4 -11.74 100.69 -27.96
C TRP A 4 -12.11 99.73 -26.80
N HIS A 5 -12.94 98.70 -26.96
CA HIS A 5 -13.50 98.03 -28.15
C HIS A 5 -14.96 97.60 -27.92
N THR A 6 -15.72 97.56 -29.01
CA THR A 6 -17.10 97.10 -29.16
C THR A 6 -17.27 95.61 -28.85
N GLY A 7 -18.34 95.31 -28.11
CA GLY A 7 -18.71 93.99 -27.63
C GLY A 7 -19.12 92.99 -28.72
N TYR A 8 -18.91 91.74 -28.32
CA TYR A 8 -19.23 90.45 -28.92
C TYR A 8 -20.55 90.38 -29.72
N ILE A 9 -20.44 89.80 -30.92
CA ILE A 9 -21.55 89.23 -31.70
C ILE A 9 -21.98 87.92 -31.04
N GLU A 10 -23.26 87.81 -30.71
CA GLU A 10 -23.91 86.58 -30.26
C GLU A 10 -23.89 85.53 -31.38
N PHE A 11 -23.09 84.49 -31.19
CA PHE A 11 -23.03 83.32 -32.06
C PHE A 11 -24.13 82.35 -31.64
N HIS A 12 -25.23 82.28 -32.41
CA HIS A 12 -26.17 81.16 -32.29
C HIS A 12 -25.53 79.91 -32.93
N GLN A 13 -24.99 79.01 -32.10
CA GLN A 13 -24.63 77.67 -32.57
C GLN A 13 -25.92 76.88 -32.85
N PRO A 14 -26.05 76.20 -34.00
CA PRO A 14 -27.12 75.25 -34.21
C PRO A 14 -26.89 74.03 -33.30
N THR A 15 -27.72 73.88 -32.27
CA THR A 15 -27.83 72.65 -31.49
C THR A 15 -28.59 71.61 -32.29
N GLY A 16 -27.90 70.60 -32.80
CA GLY A 16 -28.52 69.45 -33.46
C GLY A 16 -27.53 68.60 -34.25
N LEU A 17 -26.83 67.68 -33.58
CA LEU A 17 -26.32 66.49 -34.25
C LEU A 17 -27.44 65.45 -34.23
N ASP A 18 -28.26 65.41 -35.27
CA ASP A 18 -29.22 64.32 -35.55
C ASP A 18 -28.47 63.06 -36.01
N VAL A 19 -27.54 62.60 -35.17
CA VAL A 19 -26.87 61.31 -35.38
C VAL A 19 -26.94 60.57 -34.06
N ASP A 20 -27.93 59.69 -33.94
CA ASP A 20 -27.97 58.64 -32.93
C ASP A 20 -26.65 57.85 -32.98
N TYR A 21 -25.68 58.21 -32.14
CA TYR A 21 -24.47 57.42 -31.98
C TYR A 21 -24.84 56.13 -31.24
N ARG A 22 -25.16 55.09 -32.01
CA ARG A 22 -25.32 53.73 -31.50
C ARG A 22 -23.94 53.08 -31.48
N PRO A 23 -23.29 52.93 -30.31
CA PRO A 23 -22.00 52.23 -30.25
C PRO A 23 -22.19 50.83 -30.84
N THR A 24 -21.33 50.45 -31.78
CA THR A 24 -21.31 49.11 -32.35
C THR A 24 -21.18 48.09 -31.23
N LYS A 25 -22.09 47.12 -31.20
CA LYS A 25 -22.13 46.05 -30.19
C LYS A 25 -20.73 45.41 -30.08
N THR A 26 -20.21 45.32 -28.86
CA THR A 26 -18.91 44.70 -28.60
C THR A 26 -18.98 43.22 -28.97
N VAL A 27 -18.19 42.79 -29.94
CA VAL A 27 -18.11 41.39 -30.37
C VAL A 27 -16.85 40.74 -29.79
N TYR A 28 -17.02 39.63 -29.09
CA TYR A 28 -15.92 38.85 -28.50
C TYR A 28 -15.55 37.70 -29.43
N ARG A 29 -14.28 37.62 -29.86
CA ARG A 29 -13.80 36.55 -30.74
C ARG A 29 -13.07 35.47 -29.95
N CYS A 30 -13.31 34.21 -30.29
CA CYS A 30 -12.51 33.11 -29.75
C CYS A 30 -11.07 33.19 -30.28
N GLN A 31 -10.10 32.87 -29.43
CA GLN A 31 -8.67 32.83 -29.81
C GLN A 31 -8.25 31.50 -30.43
N HIS A 32 -9.12 30.48 -30.39
CA HIS A 32 -8.83 29.11 -30.82
C HIS A 32 -9.66 28.67 -32.03
N CYS A 33 -10.69 29.44 -32.41
CA CYS A 33 -11.53 29.21 -33.59
C CYS A 33 -12.16 30.53 -34.08
N ASP A 34 -12.82 30.50 -35.23
CA ASP A 34 -13.45 31.69 -35.84
C ASP A 34 -14.80 32.09 -35.22
N ALA A 35 -15.20 31.50 -34.09
CA ALA A 35 -16.46 31.78 -33.44
C ALA A 35 -16.48 33.18 -32.80
N GLN A 36 -17.64 33.85 -32.90
CA GLN A 36 -17.88 35.19 -32.39
C GLN A 36 -19.07 35.18 -31.43
N PHE A 37 -18.96 35.92 -30.34
CA PHE A 37 -19.92 35.94 -29.24
C PHE A 37 -20.31 37.37 -28.90
N ASP A 38 -21.56 37.53 -28.53
CA ASP A 38 -22.15 38.82 -28.16
C ASP A 38 -21.84 39.23 -26.71
N ASP A 39 -21.42 38.27 -25.88
CA ASP A 39 -21.05 38.49 -24.49
C ASP A 39 -19.84 37.62 -24.09
N MET A 40 -19.19 38.00 -22.99
CA MET A 40 -17.99 37.34 -22.49
C MET A 40 -18.29 35.98 -21.84
N GLU A 41 -19.50 35.76 -21.35
CA GLU A 41 -19.91 34.54 -20.66
C GLU A 41 -20.14 33.39 -21.64
N ALA A 42 -20.77 33.68 -22.79
CA ALA A 42 -20.91 32.80 -23.94
C ALA A 42 -19.54 32.44 -24.54
N LEU A 43 -18.60 33.40 -24.65
CA LEU A 43 -17.22 33.10 -25.04
C LEU A 43 -16.53 32.16 -24.02
N ARG A 44 -16.75 32.36 -22.71
CA ARG A 44 -16.19 31.48 -21.67
C ARG A 44 -16.79 30.07 -21.70
N GLY A 45 -18.11 29.96 -21.81
CA GLY A 45 -18.81 28.68 -21.96
C GLY A 45 -18.34 27.92 -23.19
N HIS A 46 -18.24 28.61 -24.33
CA HIS A 46 -17.68 28.03 -25.54
C HIS A 46 -16.24 27.55 -25.37
N ARG A 47 -15.35 28.33 -24.74
CA ARG A 47 -13.96 27.88 -24.49
C ARG A 47 -13.92 26.66 -23.57
N PHE A 48 -14.81 26.58 -22.60
CA PHE A 48 -14.88 25.43 -21.70
C PHE A 48 -15.39 24.17 -22.40
N GLU A 49 -16.41 24.30 -23.25
CA GLU A 49 -17.07 23.17 -23.91
C GLU A 49 -16.37 22.73 -25.21
N ALA A 50 -15.96 23.67 -26.05
CA ALA A 50 -15.37 23.41 -27.37
C ALA A 50 -13.83 23.35 -27.36
N HIS A 51 -13.20 23.92 -26.33
CA HIS A 51 -11.74 23.93 -26.18
C HIS A 51 -11.30 23.48 -24.77
N PRO A 52 -11.72 22.28 -24.32
CA PRO A 52 -11.35 21.79 -23.00
C PRO A 52 -9.83 21.75 -22.86
N TYR A 53 -9.29 22.47 -21.87
CA TYR A 53 -7.87 22.46 -21.54
C TYR A 53 -7.49 21.06 -21.05
N SER A 54 -6.92 20.26 -21.94
CA SER A 54 -6.40 18.95 -21.58
C SER A 54 -5.07 19.15 -20.86
N ARG A 55 -5.02 19.01 -19.53
CA ARG A 55 -3.73 19.04 -18.82
C ARG A 55 -2.82 17.92 -19.34
N PRO A 56 -1.48 18.12 -19.38
CA PRO A 56 -0.55 17.02 -19.58
C PRO A 56 -0.75 15.98 -18.47
N VAL A 57 -0.76 14.70 -18.87
CA VAL A 57 -0.85 13.58 -17.92
C VAL A 57 0.36 12.69 -18.11
N PHE A 58 0.81 12.11 -17.00
CA PHE A 58 1.97 11.25 -16.97
C PHE A 58 1.62 9.98 -16.21
N PHE A 59 1.84 8.83 -16.85
CA PHE A 59 1.59 7.52 -16.28
C PHE A 59 2.90 6.77 -16.10
N VAL A 60 3.00 6.07 -14.97
CA VAL A 60 4.05 5.08 -14.71
C VAL A 60 3.37 3.76 -14.42
N ARG A 61 3.60 2.74 -15.25
CA ARG A 61 2.97 1.40 -15.12
C ARG A 61 1.44 1.45 -15.04
N GLY A 62 0.83 2.37 -15.79
CA GLY A 62 -0.62 2.57 -15.83
C GLY A 62 -1.20 3.37 -14.66
N ILE A 63 -0.36 3.87 -13.73
CA ILE A 63 -0.78 4.75 -12.63
C ILE A 63 -0.56 6.21 -13.05
N GLU A 64 -1.62 7.03 -13.05
CA GLU A 64 -1.52 8.48 -13.28
C GLU A 64 -0.78 9.12 -12.11
N LEU A 65 0.32 9.83 -12.40
CA LEU A 65 1.05 10.57 -11.39
C LEU A 65 0.29 11.85 -11.01
N GLY A 66 0.19 12.08 -9.70
CA GLY A 66 -0.28 13.34 -9.15
C GLY A 66 0.84 14.34 -8.91
N THR A 67 0.59 15.29 -8.01
CA THR A 67 1.57 16.30 -7.57
C THR A 67 2.50 15.79 -6.46
N THR A 68 2.25 14.60 -5.92
CA THR A 68 3.10 13.97 -4.90
C THR A 68 4.29 13.28 -5.55
N THR A 69 5.43 13.28 -4.85
CA THR A 69 6.62 12.55 -5.31
C THR A 69 6.30 11.07 -5.47
N PHE A 70 6.51 10.54 -6.67
CA PHE A 70 6.37 9.12 -6.96
C PHE A 70 7.70 8.43 -6.71
N HIS A 71 7.70 7.34 -5.95
CA HIS A 71 8.90 6.57 -5.65
C HIS A 71 9.02 5.39 -6.59
N MET A 72 10.17 5.26 -7.26
CA MET A 72 10.47 4.16 -8.15
C MET A 72 11.62 3.34 -7.60
N THR A 73 11.32 2.12 -7.21
CA THR A 73 12.20 1.18 -6.49
C THR A 73 12.63 -0.01 -7.35
N ARG A 74 12.06 -0.12 -8.56
CA ARG A 74 12.38 -1.16 -9.56
C ARG A 74 12.73 -0.51 -10.87
N GLU A 75 13.64 -1.14 -11.62
CA GLU A 75 13.87 -0.78 -13.02
C GLU A 75 12.56 -0.88 -13.81
N ALA A 76 12.31 0.11 -14.66
CA ALA A 76 11.13 0.19 -15.51
C ALA A 76 11.60 0.44 -16.95
N PRO A 77 11.17 -0.39 -17.93
CA PRO A 77 11.47 -0.12 -19.34
C PRO A 77 10.83 1.20 -19.76
N ALA A 78 11.35 1.80 -20.84
CA ALA A 78 10.79 3.03 -21.40
C ALA A 78 9.28 2.92 -21.72
N ALA A 79 8.77 1.72 -22.02
CA ALA A 79 7.35 1.50 -22.29
C ALA A 79 6.44 1.71 -21.06
N ASP A 80 6.97 1.63 -19.84
CA ASP A 80 6.21 1.85 -18.61
C ASP A 80 5.90 3.34 -18.37
N PHE A 81 6.63 4.23 -19.05
CA PHE A 81 6.47 5.69 -18.93
C PHE A 81 5.66 6.22 -20.10
N VAL A 82 4.40 6.57 -19.85
CA VAL A 82 3.49 7.06 -20.88
C VAL A 82 3.13 8.51 -20.60
N ILE A 83 3.40 9.38 -21.57
CA ILE A 83 3.07 10.81 -21.50
C ILE A 83 2.02 11.10 -22.56
N GLU A 84 0.93 11.74 -22.15
CA GLU A 84 -0.12 12.17 -23.08
C GLU A 84 -0.39 13.67 -22.93
N ARG A 85 -1.00 14.24 -23.98
CA ARG A 85 -1.49 15.63 -24.00
C ARG A 85 -0.39 16.66 -23.73
N CYS A 86 0.83 16.38 -24.18
CA CYS A 86 2.03 17.18 -23.94
C CYS A 86 2.71 17.55 -25.27
N THR A 87 3.12 18.81 -25.42
CA THR A 87 3.90 19.27 -26.59
C THR A 87 5.33 19.66 -26.22
N ARG A 88 5.61 19.98 -24.95
CA ARG A 88 6.93 20.39 -24.45
C ARG A 88 7.24 19.69 -23.14
N ALA A 89 8.46 19.19 -22.99
CA ALA A 89 8.93 18.56 -21.76
C ALA A 89 10.28 19.14 -21.31
N ALA A 90 10.49 19.21 -20.00
CA ALA A 90 11.78 19.48 -19.41
C ALA A 90 12.06 18.51 -18.26
N ILE A 91 13.32 18.08 -18.13
CA ILE A 91 13.79 17.20 -17.06
C ILE A 91 14.88 17.95 -16.28
N ASN A 92 14.69 18.12 -14.98
CA ASN A 92 15.60 18.88 -14.11
C ASN A 92 15.97 20.28 -14.69
N GLY A 93 14.97 20.94 -15.31
CA GLY A 93 15.13 22.26 -15.95
C GLY A 93 15.74 22.24 -17.36
N LYS A 94 16.13 21.08 -17.90
CA LYS A 94 16.65 20.94 -19.27
C LYS A 94 15.53 20.56 -20.22
N SER A 95 15.33 21.35 -21.27
CA SER A 95 14.36 21.06 -22.33
C SER A 95 14.73 19.78 -23.08
N VAL A 96 13.78 18.87 -23.21
CA VAL A 96 13.94 17.57 -23.90
C VAL A 96 12.76 17.32 -24.83
N ARG A 97 12.95 16.49 -25.86
CA ARG A 97 11.83 16.06 -26.71
C ARG A 97 10.93 15.14 -25.90
N VAL A 98 9.60 15.31 -26.04
CA VAL A 98 8.61 14.51 -25.31
C VAL A 98 8.81 13.00 -25.56
N SER A 99 9.19 12.62 -26.78
CA SER A 99 9.50 11.22 -27.16
C SER A 99 10.72 10.62 -26.47
N ASP A 100 11.65 11.47 -26.00
CA ASP A 100 12.91 11.03 -25.38
C ASP A 100 12.76 10.89 -23.86
N VAL A 101 11.73 11.50 -23.26
CA VAL A 101 11.49 11.44 -21.80
C VAL A 101 11.42 9.99 -21.29
N PRO A 102 10.64 9.06 -21.89
CA PRO A 102 10.57 7.69 -21.41
C PRO A 102 11.92 6.95 -21.41
N LYS A 103 12.77 7.22 -22.42
CA LYS A 103 14.10 6.61 -22.52
C LYS A 103 15.05 7.16 -21.47
N LEU A 104 15.05 8.48 -21.29
CA LEU A 104 15.89 9.14 -20.30
C LEU A 104 15.53 8.70 -18.87
N LEU A 105 14.24 8.53 -18.57
CA LEU A 105 13.79 8.06 -17.26
C LEU A 105 14.14 6.59 -17.01
N ALA A 106 14.11 5.74 -18.03
CA ALA A 106 14.50 4.33 -17.90
C ALA A 106 15.99 4.12 -17.56
N GLU A 107 16.85 5.10 -17.85
CA GLU A 107 18.29 5.05 -17.53
C GLU A 107 18.60 5.50 -16.09
N VAL A 108 17.66 6.17 -15.41
CA VAL A 108 17.87 6.69 -14.05
C VAL A 108 17.69 5.56 -13.03
N LYS A 109 18.67 5.38 -12.13
CA LYS A 109 18.62 4.35 -11.08
C LYS A 109 18.49 4.91 -9.67
N ASN A 110 19.30 5.90 -9.30
CA ASN A 110 19.34 6.50 -7.96
C ASN A 110 19.43 8.02 -8.06
N ASP A 111 18.31 8.68 -8.33
CA ASP A 111 18.23 10.13 -8.44
C ASP A 111 16.80 10.64 -8.21
N LYS A 112 16.66 11.93 -7.89
CA LYS A 112 15.37 12.62 -7.88
C LYS A 112 15.23 13.44 -9.15
N VAL A 113 14.23 13.11 -9.95
CA VAL A 113 13.98 13.73 -11.25
C VAL A 113 12.71 14.57 -11.18
N LYS A 114 12.83 15.86 -11.49
CA LYS A 114 11.72 16.78 -11.70
C LYS A 114 11.37 16.82 -13.18
N ILE A 115 10.13 16.48 -13.52
CA ILE A 115 9.62 16.44 -14.89
C ILE A 115 8.58 17.53 -15.04
N GLU A 116 8.80 18.45 -15.95
CA GLU A 116 7.88 19.53 -16.27
C GLU A 116 7.29 19.26 -17.65
N LEU A 117 5.98 19.05 -17.72
CA LEU A 117 5.24 18.81 -18.96
C LEU A 117 4.36 20.03 -19.24
N ALA A 118 4.33 20.48 -20.49
CA ALA A 118 3.52 21.61 -20.90
C ALA A 118 2.87 21.38 -22.27
N ASN A 119 1.73 22.01 -22.46
CA ASN A 119 1.10 22.20 -23.76
C ASN A 119 0.72 23.67 -23.96
N ASP A 120 -0.12 23.97 -24.95
CA ASP A 120 -0.44 25.33 -25.35
C ASP A 120 -1.32 26.10 -24.34
N GLY A 121 -1.83 25.42 -23.29
CA GLY A 121 -2.68 26.05 -22.29
C GLY A 121 -2.51 25.56 -20.85
N ALA A 122 -1.66 24.56 -20.59
CA ALA A 122 -1.45 24.02 -19.26
C ALA A 122 0.00 23.54 -19.05
N GLN A 123 0.45 23.60 -17.80
CA GLN A 123 1.72 23.06 -17.34
C GLN A 123 1.47 22.17 -16.12
N ALA A 124 2.16 21.04 -16.06
CA ALA A 124 2.15 20.11 -14.94
C ALA A 124 3.59 19.77 -14.54
N VAL A 125 3.82 19.63 -13.24
CA VAL A 125 5.12 19.29 -12.68
C VAL A 125 4.98 18.01 -11.89
N PHE A 126 5.84 17.04 -12.18
CA PHE A 126 5.89 15.74 -11.55
C PHE A 126 7.27 15.55 -10.93
N GLU A 127 7.33 14.86 -9.79
CA GLU A 127 8.58 14.46 -9.17
C GLU A 127 8.64 12.94 -9.08
N VAL A 128 9.73 12.35 -9.59
CA VAL A 128 9.99 10.91 -9.51
C VAL A 128 11.31 10.71 -8.78
N ALA A 129 11.29 9.99 -7.67
CA ALA A 129 12.47 9.61 -6.90
C ALA A 129 12.82 8.15 -7.21
N PHE A 130 13.89 7.96 -7.98
CA PHE A 130 14.46 6.66 -8.30
C PHE A 130 15.35 6.22 -7.13
N ARG A 131 15.02 5.06 -6.55
CA ARG A 131 15.74 4.39 -5.47
C ARG A 131 15.88 2.91 -5.82
N ILE A 132 16.51 2.65 -6.96
CA ILE A 132 16.72 1.30 -7.46
C ILE A 132 18.01 0.75 -6.83
N ALA A 133 17.84 -0.17 -5.89
CA ALA A 133 18.94 -0.87 -5.25
C ALA A 133 19.69 -1.77 -6.27
N ALA A 134 21.01 -1.78 -6.19
CA ALA A 134 21.85 -2.72 -6.93
C ALA A 134 21.58 -4.15 -6.46
N VAL A 135 21.61 -5.11 -7.37
CA VAL A 135 21.31 -6.52 -7.05
C VAL A 135 22.34 -7.07 -6.07
N GLU A 136 23.59 -6.68 -6.23
CA GLU A 136 24.72 -7.07 -5.37
C GLU A 136 24.54 -6.57 -3.94
N ASP A 137 24.06 -5.34 -3.78
CA ASP A 137 23.78 -4.74 -2.47
C ASP A 137 22.61 -5.46 -1.79
N LEU A 138 21.54 -5.78 -2.54
CA LEU A 138 20.42 -6.57 -2.03
C LEU A 138 20.87 -7.97 -1.58
N GLU A 139 21.69 -8.65 -2.38
CA GLU A 139 22.26 -9.97 -2.03
C GLU A 139 23.18 -9.89 -0.80
N GLY A 140 23.90 -8.78 -0.64
CA GLY A 140 24.68 -8.46 0.54
C GLY A 140 23.85 -8.37 1.81
N VAL A 141 22.75 -7.60 1.77
CA VAL A 141 21.80 -7.48 2.89
C VAL A 141 21.18 -8.83 3.24
N GLU A 142 20.76 -9.63 2.24
CA GLU A 142 20.20 -10.96 2.49
C GLU A 142 21.23 -11.91 3.10
N SER A 143 22.50 -11.82 2.67
CA SER A 143 23.60 -12.60 3.25
C SER A 143 23.86 -12.23 4.71
N ALA A 144 23.82 -10.93 5.04
CA ALA A 144 23.90 -10.45 6.43
C ALA A 144 22.72 -10.96 7.26
N PHE A 145 21.51 -10.92 6.70
CA PHE A 145 20.31 -11.42 7.36
C PHE A 145 20.41 -12.93 7.64
N LEU A 146 20.91 -13.73 6.70
CA LEU A 146 21.11 -15.17 6.89
C LEU A 146 22.13 -15.48 7.99
N LYS A 147 23.16 -14.63 8.18
CA LYS A 147 24.09 -14.77 9.32
C LYS A 147 23.37 -14.52 10.64
N LEU A 148 22.50 -13.51 10.72
CA LEU A 148 21.65 -13.25 11.88
C LEU A 148 20.73 -14.45 12.18
N ALA A 149 20.02 -14.96 11.17
CA ALA A 149 19.12 -16.11 11.29
C ALA A 149 19.81 -17.38 11.80
N LYS A 150 21.06 -17.63 11.39
CA LYS A 150 21.85 -18.77 11.88
C LYS A 150 22.21 -18.68 13.36
N LYS A 151 22.33 -17.47 13.91
CA LYS A 151 22.57 -17.28 15.36
C LYS A 151 21.32 -17.56 16.19
N GLY A 152 20.12 -17.43 15.59
CA GLY A 152 18.84 -17.84 16.19
C GLY A 152 18.39 -17.01 17.39
N LEU A 153 19.02 -15.87 17.65
CA LEU A 153 18.70 -14.98 18.77
C LEU A 153 18.42 -13.58 18.22
N LEU A 154 17.19 -13.11 18.44
CA LEU A 154 16.77 -11.74 18.11
C LEU A 154 16.83 -10.87 19.36
N THR A 155 17.81 -9.97 19.40
CA THR A 155 18.01 -8.93 20.43
C THR A 155 18.33 -7.59 19.78
N ILE A 156 18.23 -6.47 20.50
CA ILE A 156 18.64 -5.15 19.98
C ILE A 156 20.09 -5.20 19.46
N ALA A 157 21.02 -5.75 20.24
CA ALA A 157 22.42 -5.86 19.84
C ALA A 157 22.60 -6.70 18.56
N SER A 158 21.77 -7.72 18.34
CA SER A 158 21.81 -8.52 17.11
C SER A 158 21.29 -7.75 15.89
N VAL A 159 20.29 -6.88 16.06
CA VAL A 159 19.76 -6.01 15.01
C VAL A 159 20.76 -4.90 14.69
N GLU A 160 21.38 -4.29 15.70
CA GLU A 160 22.46 -3.31 15.51
C GLU A 160 23.65 -3.93 14.77
N GLY A 161 24.06 -5.15 15.14
CA GLY A 161 25.10 -5.89 14.41
C GLY A 161 24.73 -6.18 12.95
N PHE A 162 23.45 -6.46 12.67
CA PHE A 162 22.94 -6.61 11.31
C PHE A 162 23.00 -5.29 10.53
N ILE A 163 22.63 -4.16 11.15
CA ILE A 163 22.71 -2.82 10.54
C ILE A 163 24.17 -2.49 10.19
N GLU A 164 25.11 -2.76 11.10
CA GLU A 164 26.55 -2.57 10.85
C GLU A 164 27.05 -3.43 9.68
N ASP A 165 26.62 -4.69 9.61
CA ASP A 165 26.94 -5.60 8.49
C ASP A 165 26.36 -5.10 7.15
N CYS A 166 25.30 -4.28 7.17
CA CYS A 166 24.64 -3.76 5.97
C CYS A 166 25.17 -2.41 5.48
N LYS A 167 25.94 -1.67 6.29
CA LYS A 167 26.53 -0.36 5.92
C LYS A 167 27.26 -0.33 4.58
N PRO A 168 27.98 -1.39 4.14
CA PRO A 168 28.63 -1.39 2.84
C PRO A 168 27.68 -1.34 1.64
N PHE A 169 26.39 -1.69 1.81
CA PHE A 169 25.41 -1.85 0.73
C PHE A 169 24.54 -0.61 0.55
N ALA A 170 25.18 0.52 0.18
CA ALA A 170 24.57 1.85 0.21
C ALA A 170 23.28 2.00 -0.62
N THR A 171 23.11 1.23 -1.70
CA THR A 171 21.89 1.34 -2.53
C THR A 171 20.71 0.54 -1.98
N ALA A 172 20.95 -0.37 -1.02
CA ALA A 172 19.93 -1.20 -0.38
C ALA A 172 19.45 -0.68 0.98
N ASP A 173 19.74 0.58 1.31
CA ASP A 173 19.41 1.19 2.62
C ASP A 173 17.91 1.07 2.95
N ALA A 174 17.03 1.39 2.01
CA ALA A 174 15.57 1.27 2.19
C ALA A 174 15.10 -0.18 2.37
N TYR A 175 15.81 -1.15 1.76
CA TYR A 175 15.52 -2.57 1.95
C TYR A 175 15.95 -3.03 3.35
N CYS A 176 17.14 -2.60 3.80
CA CYS A 176 17.65 -2.84 5.14
C CYS A 176 16.74 -2.22 6.21
N ASP A 177 16.31 -0.97 6.02
CA ASP A 177 15.39 -0.25 6.90
C ASP A 177 14.06 -0.99 7.05
N GLY A 178 13.47 -1.44 5.95
CA GLY A 178 12.22 -2.20 5.97
C GLY A 178 12.33 -3.51 6.77
N ILE A 179 13.46 -4.23 6.63
CA ILE A 179 13.75 -5.41 7.44
C ILE A 179 13.93 -5.04 8.92
N CYS A 180 14.67 -3.97 9.22
CA CYS A 180 14.88 -3.51 10.59
C CYS A 180 13.57 -3.09 11.27
N HIS A 181 12.70 -2.38 10.56
CA HIS A 181 11.37 -2.02 11.04
C HIS A 181 10.59 -3.28 11.45
N TYR A 182 10.65 -4.34 10.66
CA TYR A 182 10.02 -5.60 11.02
C TYR A 182 10.63 -6.23 12.28
N LEU A 183 11.96 -6.36 12.35
CA LEU A 183 12.66 -6.97 13.49
C LEU A 183 12.39 -6.22 14.80
N TYR A 184 12.41 -4.89 14.78
CA TYR A 184 12.02 -4.08 15.94
C TYR A 184 10.54 -4.25 16.30
N GLY A 185 9.66 -4.43 15.30
CA GLY A 185 8.26 -4.76 15.54
C GLY A 185 8.09 -6.10 16.26
N VAL A 186 8.85 -7.13 15.88
CA VAL A 186 8.85 -8.43 16.58
C VAL A 186 9.29 -8.27 18.03
N LEU A 187 10.41 -7.56 18.27
CA LEU A 187 10.90 -7.29 19.63
C LEU A 187 9.87 -6.55 20.50
N ALA A 188 9.21 -5.53 19.94
CA ALA A 188 8.15 -4.78 20.63
C ALA A 188 6.93 -5.65 20.94
N LYS A 189 6.51 -6.49 19.99
CA LYS A 189 5.37 -7.41 20.15
C LYS A 189 5.66 -8.46 21.24
N GLU A 190 6.88 -8.99 21.28
CA GLU A 190 7.30 -9.97 22.29
C GLU A 190 7.56 -9.36 23.66
N ARG A 191 7.51 -8.03 23.79
CA ARG A 191 7.88 -7.28 25.00
C ARG A 191 9.28 -7.71 25.48
N SER A 192 10.20 -7.83 24.53
CA SER A 192 11.57 -8.23 24.84
C SER A 192 12.13 -7.29 25.91
N PRO A 193 12.68 -7.83 27.02
CA PRO A 193 13.17 -7.01 28.14
C PRO A 193 14.33 -6.10 27.70
N ASP A 194 15.03 -6.51 26.65
CA ASP A 194 16.14 -5.77 26.05
C ASP A 194 15.65 -4.68 25.09
N SER A 195 14.34 -4.63 24.78
CA SER A 195 13.78 -3.56 23.95
C SER A 195 13.14 -2.47 24.79
N ALA A 196 13.68 -1.25 24.71
CA ALA A 196 13.05 -0.06 25.28
C ALA A 196 11.80 0.39 24.48
N LEU A 197 11.29 -0.46 23.59
CA LEU A 197 10.20 -0.15 22.68
C LEU A 197 8.84 -0.42 23.35
N PRO A 198 7.91 0.55 23.34
CA PRO A 198 6.54 0.32 23.78
C PRO A 198 5.85 -0.75 22.93
N TYR A 199 5.06 -1.60 23.58
CA TYR A 199 4.30 -2.66 22.90
C TYR A 199 3.45 -2.09 21.75
N GLU A 200 2.77 -0.96 21.93
CA GLU A 200 1.88 -0.38 20.90
C GLU A 200 2.60 0.00 19.59
N GLU A 201 3.93 0.18 19.60
CA GLU A 201 4.69 0.53 18.40
C GLU A 201 4.80 -0.60 17.38
N TYR A 202 4.56 -1.86 17.78
CA TYR A 202 4.74 -3.00 16.85
C TYR A 202 3.88 -2.83 15.59
N ARG A 203 2.66 -2.27 15.72
CA ARG A 203 1.72 -2.09 14.61
C ARG A 203 2.27 -1.11 13.57
N THR A 204 2.71 0.04 14.04
CA THR A 204 3.32 1.08 13.18
C THR A 204 4.56 0.53 12.48
N ARG A 205 5.39 -0.23 13.21
CA ARG A 205 6.60 -0.87 12.68
C ARG A 205 6.28 -1.94 11.62
N PHE A 206 5.27 -2.77 11.84
CA PHE A 206 4.83 -3.79 10.87
C PHE A 206 4.27 -3.16 9.59
N ASN A 207 3.42 -2.14 9.70
CA ASN A 207 2.90 -1.44 8.53
C ASN A 207 4.02 -0.78 7.73
N ARG A 208 4.92 -0.08 8.42
CA ARG A 208 6.07 0.56 7.76
C ARG A 208 6.98 -0.46 7.06
N ALA A 209 7.24 -1.60 7.69
CA ALA A 209 7.99 -2.68 7.05
C ALA A 209 7.27 -3.23 5.81
N ALA A 210 5.95 -3.44 5.88
CA ALA A 210 5.19 -3.93 4.74
C ALA A 210 5.19 -2.94 3.56
N ASP A 211 5.11 -1.64 3.85
CA ASP A 211 5.13 -0.56 2.87
C ASP A 211 6.52 -0.43 2.22
N GLU A 212 7.58 -0.36 3.03
CA GLU A 212 8.97 -0.23 2.54
C GLU A 212 9.40 -1.48 1.76
N LEU A 213 8.91 -2.66 2.12
CA LEU A 213 9.25 -3.92 1.45
C LEU A 213 8.32 -4.26 0.26
N LEU A 214 7.26 -3.48 0.03
CA LEU A 214 6.21 -3.77 -0.98
C LEU A 214 6.81 -4.01 -2.37
N ASP A 215 7.75 -3.15 -2.74
CA ASP A 215 8.35 -3.15 -4.05
C ASP A 215 9.57 -4.07 -4.18
N TYR A 216 10.00 -4.78 -3.14
CA TYR A 216 11.12 -5.70 -3.29
C TYR A 216 10.63 -7.09 -3.65
N ASP A 217 10.92 -7.53 -4.88
CA ASP A 217 10.60 -8.90 -5.32
C ASP A 217 11.68 -9.91 -4.86
N ARG A 218 11.87 -9.99 -3.55
CA ARG A 218 12.94 -10.75 -2.89
C ARG A 218 12.39 -11.72 -1.85
N PRO A 219 13.02 -12.88 -1.61
CA PRO A 219 12.49 -13.89 -0.69
C PRO A 219 12.21 -13.37 0.72
N ILE A 220 13.12 -12.59 1.31
CA ILE A 220 12.95 -12.05 2.68
C ILE A 220 11.81 -11.02 2.72
N ALA A 221 11.73 -10.09 1.76
CA ALA A 221 10.60 -9.16 1.65
C ALA A 221 9.25 -9.87 1.54
N ARG A 222 9.15 -10.90 0.67
CA ARG A 222 7.91 -11.67 0.51
C ARG A 222 7.52 -12.38 1.82
N ILE A 223 8.47 -12.95 2.55
CA ILE A 223 8.19 -13.64 3.83
C ILE A 223 7.76 -12.63 4.90
N ILE A 224 8.47 -11.51 5.04
CA ILE A 224 8.12 -10.47 6.03
C ILE A 224 6.71 -9.93 5.76
N ARG A 225 6.42 -9.57 4.50
CA ARG A 225 5.09 -9.09 4.11
C ARG A 225 4.00 -10.12 4.36
N ALA A 226 4.28 -11.39 4.06
CA ALA A 226 3.37 -12.49 4.36
C ALA A 226 3.15 -12.66 5.88
N LEU A 227 4.18 -12.50 6.71
CA LEU A 227 4.04 -12.57 8.17
C LEU A 227 3.23 -11.40 8.72
N VAL A 228 3.43 -10.18 8.19
CA VAL A 228 2.62 -9.02 8.55
C VAL A 228 1.16 -9.22 8.15
N ALA A 229 0.90 -9.68 6.92
CA ALA A 229 -0.45 -9.98 6.45
C ALA A 229 -1.10 -11.10 7.30
N PHE A 230 -0.35 -12.16 7.64
CA PHE A 230 -0.82 -13.21 8.53
C PHE A 230 -1.17 -12.66 9.92
N HIS A 231 -0.31 -11.79 10.47
CA HIS A 231 -0.57 -11.15 11.75
C HIS A 231 -1.93 -10.44 11.71
N PHE A 232 -2.20 -9.62 10.70
CA PHE A 232 -3.47 -8.89 10.54
C PHE A 232 -4.66 -9.72 10.01
N ASN A 233 -4.53 -11.05 9.94
CA ASN A 233 -5.57 -11.98 9.46
C ASN A 233 -5.94 -11.80 7.97
N HIS A 234 -5.04 -11.26 7.15
CA HIS A 234 -5.21 -11.13 5.69
C HIS A 234 -4.77 -12.43 5.00
N PHE A 235 -5.43 -13.54 5.29
CA PHE A 235 -4.98 -14.87 4.88
C PHE A 235 -4.89 -15.06 3.36
N ALA A 236 -5.82 -14.47 2.60
CA ALA A 236 -5.80 -14.53 1.13
C ALA A 236 -4.52 -13.89 0.56
N ASP A 237 -4.10 -12.74 1.09
CA ASP A 237 -2.88 -12.06 0.67
C ASP A 237 -1.64 -12.92 0.96
N VAL A 238 -1.64 -13.63 2.10
CA VAL A 238 -0.55 -14.56 2.44
C VAL A 238 -0.49 -15.72 1.46
N VAL A 239 -1.63 -16.29 1.08
CA VAL A 239 -1.68 -17.40 0.11
C VAL A 239 -1.14 -16.99 -1.27
N ALA A 240 -1.34 -15.73 -1.66
CA ALA A 240 -0.87 -15.17 -2.92
C ALA A 240 0.63 -14.82 -2.89
N THR A 241 1.16 -14.36 -1.75
CA THR A 241 2.49 -13.74 -1.66
C THR A 241 3.56 -14.62 -1.01
N ALA A 242 3.17 -15.49 -0.07
CA ALA A 242 4.11 -16.28 0.70
C ALA A 242 4.76 -17.38 -0.16
N PRO A 243 6.07 -17.66 0.04
CA PRO A 243 6.68 -18.88 -0.47
C PRO A 243 5.95 -20.14 0.02
N ALA A 244 6.12 -21.26 -0.69
CA ALA A 244 5.61 -22.54 -0.22
C ALA A 244 6.24 -22.89 1.14
N GLY A 245 5.42 -23.15 2.15
CA GLY A 245 5.87 -23.37 3.52
C GLY A 245 4.73 -23.41 4.53
N ARG A 246 5.10 -23.48 5.82
CA ARG A 246 4.16 -23.61 6.96
C ARG A 246 3.24 -22.39 7.06
N LEU A 247 3.77 -21.20 6.84
CA LEU A 247 2.99 -19.96 6.81
C LEU A 247 1.88 -19.98 5.74
N ARG A 248 2.22 -20.36 4.50
CA ARG A 248 1.25 -20.41 3.40
C ARG A 248 0.15 -21.45 3.65
N VAL A 249 0.52 -22.62 4.17
CA VAL A 249 -0.43 -23.69 4.50
C VAL A 249 -1.35 -23.28 5.66
N ALA A 250 -0.80 -22.67 6.71
CA ALA A 250 -1.61 -22.17 7.82
C ALA A 250 -2.63 -21.12 7.36
N SER A 251 -2.19 -20.17 6.52
CA SER A 251 -3.08 -19.16 5.94
C SER A 251 -4.15 -19.76 5.03
N ALA A 252 -3.77 -20.72 4.18
CA ALA A 252 -4.73 -21.43 3.34
C ALA A 252 -5.78 -22.16 4.18
N ARG A 253 -5.39 -22.75 5.31
CA ARG A 253 -6.31 -23.42 6.24
C ARG A 253 -7.26 -22.43 6.90
N PHE A 254 -6.77 -21.30 7.41
CA PHE A 254 -7.64 -20.27 7.97
C PHE A 254 -8.60 -19.69 6.92
N ALA A 255 -8.12 -19.41 5.70
CA ALA A 255 -8.96 -18.96 4.60
C ALA A 255 -10.07 -19.99 4.29
N ALA A 256 -9.70 -21.27 4.14
CA ALA A 256 -10.65 -22.34 3.87
C ALA A 256 -11.70 -22.47 4.98
N LEU A 257 -11.30 -22.38 6.26
CA LEU A 257 -12.23 -22.38 7.40
C LEU A 257 -13.20 -21.20 7.33
N LEU A 258 -12.70 -19.98 7.06
CA LEU A 258 -13.54 -18.79 6.94
C LEU A 258 -14.55 -18.88 5.79
N ASP A 259 -14.19 -19.59 4.71
CA ASP A 259 -15.08 -19.92 3.59
C ASP A 259 -16.07 -21.06 3.91
N GLY A 260 -16.04 -21.60 5.13
CA GLY A 260 -16.95 -22.66 5.61
C GLY A 260 -16.50 -24.09 5.30
N ASN A 261 -15.26 -24.29 4.84
CA ASN A 261 -14.72 -25.62 4.60
C ASN A 261 -14.23 -26.30 5.90
N GLU A 262 -14.11 -27.62 5.87
CA GLU A 262 -13.57 -28.41 6.99
C GLU A 262 -12.05 -28.24 7.15
N TRP A 263 -11.55 -28.51 8.36
CA TRP A 263 -10.11 -28.47 8.70
C TRP A 263 -9.23 -29.27 7.72
N GLY A 264 -9.73 -30.41 7.23
CA GLY A 264 -9.02 -31.32 6.33
C GLY A 264 -8.93 -30.86 4.87
N ALA A 265 -9.64 -29.79 4.48
CA ALA A 265 -9.65 -29.32 3.09
C ALA A 265 -8.27 -28.90 2.57
N VAL A 266 -7.38 -28.45 3.48
CA VAL A 266 -5.99 -28.11 3.16
C VAL A 266 -5.07 -29.18 3.72
N PRO A 267 -4.37 -29.95 2.87
CA PRO A 267 -3.46 -30.99 3.33
C PRO A 267 -2.38 -30.41 4.23
N ALA A 268 -2.00 -31.16 5.25
CA ALA A 268 -0.85 -30.79 6.08
C ALA A 268 0.39 -30.66 5.20
N PRO A 269 1.31 -29.72 5.50
CA PRO A 269 2.52 -29.58 4.70
C PRO A 269 3.29 -30.91 4.71
N SER A 270 3.81 -31.33 3.56
CA SER A 270 4.71 -32.47 3.45
C SER A 270 6.01 -32.18 4.20
N SER A 271 6.08 -32.50 5.51
CA SER A 271 7.24 -32.31 6.39
C SER A 271 8.11 -31.09 5.99
N ALA A 272 7.48 -29.95 5.74
CA ALA A 272 8.17 -28.81 5.15
C ALA A 272 9.23 -28.39 6.17
N ARG A 273 10.51 -28.51 5.77
CA ARG A 273 11.65 -28.34 6.67
C ARG A 273 11.54 -26.98 7.34
N ARG A 274 11.65 -26.96 8.68
CA ARG A 274 11.77 -25.71 9.42
C ARG A 274 12.84 -24.84 8.77
N SER A 275 12.48 -23.61 8.45
CA SER A 275 13.42 -22.62 7.95
C SER A 275 13.88 -21.78 9.13
N ALA A 276 15.19 -21.78 9.42
CA ALA A 276 15.75 -20.93 10.47
C ALA A 276 15.41 -19.44 10.26
N MET A 277 15.25 -19.03 9.00
CA MET A 277 14.79 -17.69 8.62
C MET A 277 13.31 -17.46 9.00
N GLU A 278 12.41 -18.39 8.68
CA GLU A 278 10.99 -18.29 9.07
C GLU A 278 10.86 -18.29 10.59
N ASP A 279 11.64 -19.15 11.27
CA ASP A 279 11.61 -19.25 12.73
C ASP A 279 12.18 -17.98 13.40
N LEU A 280 13.23 -17.34 12.86
CA LEU A 280 13.75 -16.06 13.37
C LEU A 280 12.73 -14.92 13.17
N LEU A 281 12.08 -14.88 12.01
CA LEU A 281 11.16 -13.80 11.66
C LEU A 281 9.82 -13.91 12.40
N THR A 282 9.43 -15.10 12.86
CA THR A 282 8.11 -15.30 13.45
C THR A 282 8.16 -15.14 14.97
N ASP A 283 7.31 -14.28 15.52
CA ASP A 283 7.19 -14.12 16.96
C ASP A 283 6.71 -15.40 17.66
N HIS A 284 7.04 -15.54 18.95
CA HIS A 284 6.76 -16.74 19.75
C HIS A 284 5.30 -17.20 19.71
N GLU A 285 4.32 -16.29 19.77
CA GLU A 285 2.91 -16.68 19.78
C GLU A 285 2.44 -17.07 18.36
N SER A 286 2.89 -16.36 17.32
CA SER A 286 2.67 -16.75 15.93
C SER A 286 3.28 -18.13 15.63
N LEU A 287 4.47 -18.45 16.14
CA LEU A 287 5.10 -19.77 15.98
C LEU A 287 4.24 -20.89 16.57
N ARG A 288 3.60 -20.67 17.72
CA ARG A 288 2.69 -21.63 18.34
C ARG A 288 1.42 -21.82 17.50
N ILE A 289 0.84 -20.72 17.03
CA ILE A 289 -0.32 -20.74 16.13
C ILE A 289 0.03 -21.52 14.86
N LEU A 290 1.16 -21.24 14.23
CA LEU A 290 1.61 -21.96 13.03
C LEU A 290 1.82 -23.44 13.32
N ARG A 291 2.44 -23.81 14.45
CA ARG A 291 2.61 -25.22 14.84
C ARG A 291 1.26 -25.93 14.91
N TRP A 292 0.30 -25.40 15.66
CA TRP A 292 -1.02 -26.01 15.81
C TRP A 292 -1.79 -26.05 14.48
N THR A 293 -1.75 -24.96 13.72
CA THR A 293 -2.44 -24.86 12.43
C THR A 293 -1.85 -25.79 11.38
N ASN A 294 -0.62 -26.27 11.52
CA ASN A 294 -0.01 -27.22 10.59
C ASN A 294 -0.12 -28.69 11.05
N SER A 295 -0.65 -28.95 12.26
CA SER A 295 -0.86 -30.31 12.76
C SER A 295 -2.11 -30.96 12.14
N PRO A 296 -2.15 -32.30 12.06
CA PRO A 296 -3.38 -33.06 11.84
C PRO A 296 -4.44 -32.76 12.90
N LEU A 297 -5.73 -32.89 12.56
CA LEU A 297 -6.84 -32.56 13.46
C LEU A 297 -6.80 -33.37 14.76
N ALA A 298 -6.42 -34.65 14.70
CA ALA A 298 -6.29 -35.51 15.86
C ALA A 298 -5.23 -35.00 16.86
N GLU A 299 -4.07 -34.56 16.36
CA GLU A 299 -3.00 -33.97 17.19
C GLU A 299 -3.42 -32.61 17.75
N LEU A 300 -4.14 -31.81 16.95
CA LEU A 300 -4.70 -30.54 17.41
C LEU A 300 -5.65 -30.75 18.60
N GLY A 301 -6.47 -31.80 18.58
CA GLY A 301 -7.37 -32.15 19.69
C GLY A 301 -6.64 -32.37 21.01
N VAL A 302 -5.47 -33.02 20.98
CA VAL A 302 -4.62 -33.22 22.17
C VAL A 302 -4.11 -31.89 22.74
N GLU A 303 -3.91 -30.89 21.89
CA GLU A 303 -3.42 -29.56 22.26
C GLU A 303 -4.51 -28.59 22.73
N ALA A 304 -5.79 -28.99 22.72
CA ALA A 304 -6.92 -28.14 23.14
C ALA A 304 -6.73 -27.48 24.53
N PRO A 305 -6.21 -28.16 25.57
CA PRO A 305 -5.92 -27.54 26.86
C PRO A 305 -4.86 -26.43 26.77
N ASN A 306 -3.81 -26.63 25.97
CA ASN A 306 -2.73 -25.66 25.79
C ASN A 306 -3.22 -24.42 25.01
N ILE A 307 -4.05 -24.63 23.98
CA ILE A 307 -4.68 -23.55 23.22
C ILE A 307 -5.63 -22.75 24.13
N SER A 308 -6.44 -23.44 24.93
CA SER A 308 -7.36 -22.82 25.90
C SER A 308 -6.62 -21.99 26.95
N ALA A 309 -5.52 -22.51 27.50
CA ALA A 309 -4.69 -21.78 28.45
C ALA A 309 -4.09 -20.50 27.83
N LEU A 310 -3.63 -20.56 26.58
CA LEU A 310 -3.13 -19.38 25.88
C LEU A 310 -4.25 -18.37 25.59
N ALA A 311 -5.42 -18.82 25.14
CA ALA A 311 -6.56 -17.96 24.80
C ALA A 311 -7.15 -17.21 26.02
N LYS A 312 -6.78 -17.59 27.24
CA LYS A 312 -7.14 -16.90 28.49
C LYS A 312 -6.16 -15.79 28.88
N ARG A 313 -4.94 -15.77 28.31
CA ARG A 313 -3.95 -14.73 28.56
C ARG A 313 -4.36 -13.43 27.86
N ASP A 314 -3.75 -12.32 28.28
CA ASP A 314 -3.84 -11.07 27.54
C ASP A 314 -3.00 -11.19 26.26
N ILE A 315 -3.68 -11.54 25.17
CA ILE A 315 -3.09 -11.76 23.85
C ILE A 315 -3.51 -10.64 22.88
N PRO A 316 -2.66 -10.32 21.88
CA PRO A 316 -2.99 -9.38 20.82
C PRO A 316 -4.33 -9.73 20.16
N GLU A 317 -5.12 -8.70 19.85
CA GLU A 317 -6.45 -8.84 19.27
C GLU A 317 -6.45 -9.70 18.00
N PHE A 318 -5.47 -9.50 17.10
CA PHE A 318 -5.41 -10.24 15.84
C PHE A 318 -5.09 -11.72 16.03
N ASP A 319 -4.33 -12.08 17.06
CA ASP A 319 -3.99 -13.48 17.37
C ASP A 319 -5.15 -14.18 18.11
N ARG A 320 -6.02 -13.40 18.80
CA ARG A 320 -7.23 -13.90 19.46
C ARG A 320 -8.19 -14.57 18.49
N LEU A 321 -8.38 -14.00 17.29
CA LEU A 321 -9.23 -14.62 16.26
C LEU A 321 -8.72 -16.02 15.91
N LYS A 322 -7.44 -16.12 15.53
CA LYS A 322 -6.78 -17.38 15.16
C LYS A 322 -6.89 -18.41 16.27
N LEU A 323 -6.62 -18.00 17.51
CA LEU A 323 -6.69 -18.88 18.68
C LEU A 323 -8.11 -19.34 19.02
N ARG A 324 -9.13 -18.50 18.82
CA ARG A 324 -10.53 -18.90 19.02
C ARG A 324 -10.99 -19.90 17.98
N MET A 325 -10.58 -19.72 16.72
CA MET A 325 -10.83 -20.70 15.67
C MET A 325 -10.14 -22.04 15.98
N LEU A 326 -8.84 -22.01 16.28
CA LEU A 326 -8.08 -23.20 16.67
C LEU A 326 -8.68 -23.91 17.88
N LEU A 327 -9.11 -23.16 18.91
CA LEU A 327 -9.73 -23.74 20.10
C LEU A 327 -11.05 -24.44 19.78
N ALA A 328 -11.86 -23.89 18.87
CA ALA A 328 -13.11 -24.51 18.47
C ALA A 328 -12.87 -25.84 17.77
N GLU A 329 -11.99 -25.85 16.76
CA GLU A 329 -11.61 -27.05 16.00
C GLU A 329 -10.94 -28.11 16.89
N ALA A 330 -9.99 -27.70 17.74
CA ALA A 330 -9.32 -28.57 18.70
C ALA A 330 -10.30 -29.19 19.70
N SER A 331 -11.23 -28.40 20.25
CA SER A 331 -12.20 -28.88 21.23
C SER A 331 -13.22 -29.83 20.59
N ALA A 332 -13.64 -29.56 19.34
CA ALA A 332 -14.51 -30.44 18.58
C ALA A 332 -13.82 -31.80 18.32
N ALA A 333 -12.55 -31.77 17.89
CA ALA A 333 -11.75 -32.97 17.69
C ALA A 333 -11.51 -33.78 18.97
N ALA A 334 -11.40 -33.10 20.12
CA ALA A 334 -11.28 -33.73 21.44
C ALA A 334 -12.62 -34.25 22.02
N GLY A 335 -13.74 -34.08 21.29
CA GLY A 335 -15.08 -34.46 21.76
C GLY A 335 -15.70 -33.50 22.79
N ASN A 336 -15.05 -32.37 23.08
CA ASN A 336 -15.57 -31.35 24.00
C ASN A 336 -16.44 -30.34 23.25
N LYS A 337 -17.67 -30.76 22.94
CA LYS A 337 -18.65 -29.97 22.17
C LYS A 337 -19.00 -28.63 22.83
N ASP A 338 -19.06 -28.58 24.15
CA ASP A 338 -19.39 -27.34 24.89
C ASP A 338 -18.29 -26.28 24.76
N ALA A 339 -17.03 -26.70 24.91
CA ALA A 339 -15.89 -25.79 24.72
C ALA A 339 -15.80 -25.30 23.27
N ALA A 340 -16.04 -26.20 22.30
CA ALA A 340 -16.05 -25.86 20.88
C ALA A 340 -17.13 -24.82 20.56
N ARG A 341 -18.37 -25.08 21.01
CA ARG A 341 -19.52 -24.17 20.83
C ARG A 341 -19.28 -22.82 21.49
N LYS A 342 -18.71 -22.80 22.70
CA LYS A 342 -18.37 -21.55 23.40
C LYS A 342 -17.33 -20.74 22.63
N ALA A 343 -16.30 -21.38 22.08
CA ALA A 343 -15.29 -20.70 21.27
C ALA A 343 -15.88 -20.13 19.97
N ALA A 344 -16.64 -20.92 19.22
CA ALA A 344 -17.30 -20.47 17.98
C ALA A 344 -18.27 -19.29 18.20
N ARG A 345 -19.08 -19.33 19.26
CA ARG A 345 -20.02 -18.25 19.60
C ARG A 345 -19.35 -16.89 19.82
N THR A 346 -18.08 -16.85 20.24
CA THR A 346 -17.36 -15.57 20.39
C THR A 346 -17.07 -14.88 19.06
N LEU A 347 -17.15 -15.60 17.95
CA LEU A 347 -16.83 -15.12 16.60
C LEU A 347 -18.07 -15.00 15.69
N ILE A 348 -19.27 -15.40 16.14
CA ILE A 348 -20.48 -15.36 15.31
C ILE A 348 -20.89 -13.92 14.92
N GLY A 349 -20.58 -12.94 15.77
CA GLY A 349 -20.97 -11.55 15.56
C GLY A 349 -20.18 -10.79 14.49
N SER A 350 -19.14 -11.40 13.91
CA SER A 350 -18.34 -10.80 12.85
C SER A 350 -18.73 -11.42 11.50
N SER A 351 -19.05 -10.56 10.53
CA SER A 351 -19.42 -10.99 9.17
C SER A 351 -18.36 -11.87 8.50
N LYS A 352 -17.08 -11.69 8.85
CA LYS A 352 -15.97 -12.49 8.32
C LYS A 352 -15.92 -13.92 8.85
N THR A 353 -16.49 -14.17 10.03
CA THR A 353 -16.38 -15.45 10.74
C THR A 353 -17.73 -16.12 10.97
N ALA A 354 -18.84 -15.48 10.60
CA ALA A 354 -20.20 -15.97 10.83
C ALA A 354 -20.44 -17.33 10.16
N VAL A 355 -20.13 -17.45 8.87
CA VAL A 355 -20.32 -18.69 8.08
C VAL A 355 -19.61 -19.88 8.75
N TRP A 356 -18.32 -19.70 9.08
CA TRP A 356 -17.54 -20.70 9.79
C TRP A 356 -18.14 -21.03 11.18
N ALA A 357 -18.46 -20.02 11.98
CA ALA A 357 -18.93 -20.20 13.35
C ALA A 357 -20.28 -20.93 13.39
N GLU A 358 -21.19 -20.60 12.47
CA GLU A 358 -22.47 -21.28 12.30
C GLU A 358 -22.28 -22.73 11.87
N GLY A 359 -21.40 -22.99 10.90
CA GLY A 359 -21.06 -24.33 10.44
C GLY A 359 -20.53 -25.22 11.58
N VAL A 360 -19.59 -24.70 12.38
CA VAL A 360 -19.07 -25.41 13.56
C VAL A 360 -20.18 -25.68 14.57
N ILE A 361 -21.05 -24.71 14.87
CA ILE A 361 -22.13 -24.90 15.85
C ILE A 361 -23.15 -25.94 15.36
N ALA A 362 -23.50 -25.90 14.08
CA ALA A 362 -24.43 -26.85 13.45
C ALA A 362 -23.87 -28.29 13.46
N GLY A 363 -22.58 -28.46 13.14
CA GLY A 363 -21.91 -29.76 13.17
C GLY A 363 -21.74 -30.37 14.57
N LEU A 364 -22.03 -29.61 15.64
CA LEU A 364 -21.96 -30.06 17.04
C LEU A 364 -23.31 -30.49 17.62
N VAL A 365 -24.42 -30.43 16.86
CA VAL A 365 -25.74 -30.93 17.30
C VAL A 365 -25.70 -32.46 17.35
N ASP A 366 -26.24 -33.07 18.42
CA ASP A 366 -26.31 -34.53 18.56
C ASP A 366 -27.45 -35.10 17.71
N GLU A 367 -27.25 -36.28 17.11
CA GLU A 367 -28.30 -37.10 16.45
C GLU A 367 -29.49 -37.48 17.39
N LYS A 368 -29.48 -37.04 18.65
CA LYS A 368 -30.57 -37.29 19.63
C LYS A 368 -31.59 -36.16 19.74
N ASP A 369 -31.39 -35.05 19.02
CA ASP A 369 -32.29 -33.88 19.04
C ASP A 369 -33.07 -33.69 17.71
N GLU A 370 -33.22 -34.73 16.88
CA GLU A 370 -34.27 -34.76 15.85
C GLU A 370 -35.57 -35.33 16.46
N PRO A 371 -36.72 -34.64 16.30
CA PRO A 371 -37.98 -34.96 16.97
C PRO A 371 -38.64 -36.28 16.57
#